data_AF-A0A2X2WWP3-F1
#
_entry.id   AF-A0A2X2WWP3-F1
#
_cell.length_a   1.000
_cell.length_b   1.000
_cell.length_c   1.000
_cell.angle_alpha   90.00
_cell.angle_beta   90.00
_cell.angle_gamma   90.00
#
_symmetry.space_group_name_H-M   'P 1'
#
loop_
_entity.id
_entity.type
_entity.pdbx_description
1 polymer ?
#
loop_
_entity_poly.entity_id
_entity_poly.type
_entity_poly.pdbx_seq_one_letter_code
_entity_poly.pdbx_strand_id
1 'polypeptide(L)'
;MANNDITFVRPEVRAALPVWKKIRDVCKGADAVKADGNAYLPYLDPSDKSSRNKKRNEAYIERAVFYAVTGNTKIGLMGLAFRKDPTLTAPEKLTYVQNNADGAGTSIYQQAQQVLENVLGGGP
;
A
#
# COMPACT_ATOMS: atom_id res chain seq x y z
N MET A 1 -28.37 21.94 2.56
CA MET A 1 -27.15 21.43 1.90
C MET A 1 -26.17 21.13 3.01
N ALA A 2 -25.89 19.85 3.30
CA ALA A 2 -24.93 19.49 4.35
C ALA A 2 -23.53 19.89 3.87
N ASN A 3 -22.86 20.78 4.61
CA ASN A 3 -21.45 21.07 4.42
C ASN A 3 -20.65 19.81 4.78
N ASN A 4 -20.31 18.99 3.77
CA ASN A 4 -19.26 17.99 3.90
C ASN A 4 -17.91 18.71 3.89
N ASP A 5 -17.48 19.18 5.07
CA ASP A 5 -16.13 19.70 5.26
C ASP A 5 -15.15 18.51 5.23
N ILE A 6 -14.63 18.21 4.03
CA ILE A 6 -13.73 17.07 3.74
C ILE A 6 -12.35 17.24 4.41
N THR A 7 -12.16 18.32 5.15
CA THR A 7 -10.94 18.76 5.83
C THR A 7 -10.74 18.15 7.20
N PHE A 8 -11.79 17.60 7.83
CA PHE A 8 -11.66 16.99 9.16
C PHE A 8 -11.07 15.58 9.07
N VAL A 9 -9.77 15.48 9.30
CA VAL A 9 -9.06 14.20 9.48
C VAL A 9 -8.95 13.91 10.97
N ARG A 10 -9.45 12.74 11.41
CA ARG A 10 -9.39 12.32 12.81
C ARG A 10 -7.94 12.26 13.32
N PRO A 11 -7.66 12.66 14.59
CA PRO A 11 -6.31 12.69 15.13
C PRO A 11 -5.56 11.36 15.01
N GLU A 12 -6.25 10.25 15.27
CA GLU A 12 -5.69 8.90 15.18
C GLU A 12 -5.27 8.52 13.75
N VAL A 13 -6.05 8.93 12.75
CA VAL A 13 -5.73 8.73 11.33
C VAL A 13 -4.51 9.56 10.96
N ARG A 14 -4.45 10.82 11.40
CA ARG A 14 -3.31 11.70 11.13
C ARG A 14 -2.00 11.16 11.70
N ALA A 15 -2.05 10.58 12.91
CA ALA A 15 -0.90 9.96 13.54
C ALA A 15 -0.45 8.68 12.82
N ALA A 16 -1.38 7.91 12.27
CA ALA A 16 -1.08 6.64 11.60
C ALA A 16 -0.65 6.77 10.13
N LEU A 17 -1.07 7.84 9.45
CA LEU A 17 -0.80 8.09 8.02
C LEU A 17 0.67 7.92 7.59
N PRO A 18 1.68 8.46 8.31
CA PRO A 18 3.09 8.28 7.93
C PRO A 18 3.53 6.82 7.98
N VAL A 19 3.02 6.06 8.96
CA VAL A 19 3.33 4.64 9.12
C VAL A 19 2.68 3.84 7.98
N TRP A 20 1.42 4.11 7.67
CA TRP A 20 0.69 3.45 6.58
C TRP A 20 1.31 3.76 5.22
N LYS A 21 1.75 5.00 4.98
CA LYS A 21 2.49 5.36 3.77
C LYS A 21 3.77 4.53 3.64
N LYS A 22 4.58 4.48 4.70
CA LYS A 22 5.82 3.69 4.73
C LYS A 22 5.58 2.22 4.41
N ILE A 23 4.58 1.60 5.06
CA ILE A 23 4.26 0.18 4.82
C ILE A 23 3.85 -0.02 3.36
N ARG A 24 2.99 0.85 2.80
CA ARG A 24 2.56 0.77 1.41
C ARG A 24 3.72 0.93 0.43
N ASP A 25 4.64 1.84 0.66
CA ASP A 25 5.80 2.06 -0.23
C ASP A 25 6.76 0.86 -0.18
N VAL A 26 7.02 0.31 1.01
CA VAL A 26 7.83 -0.91 1.16
C VAL A 26 7.17 -2.12 0.48
N CYS A 27 5.85 -2.25 0.58
CA CYS A 27 5.09 -3.31 -0.11
C CYS A 27 5.08 -3.14 -1.63
N LYS A 28 5.07 -1.90 -2.14
CA LYS A 28 5.15 -1.60 -3.59
C LYS A 28 6.52 -1.93 -4.18
N GLY A 29 7.58 -1.80 -3.38
CA GLY A 29 8.91 -2.26 -3.73
C GLY A 29 9.93 -1.13 -3.95
N ALA A 30 11.04 -1.48 -4.59
CA ALA A 30 12.23 -0.63 -4.66
C ALA A 30 11.96 0.72 -5.31
N ASP A 31 11.17 0.78 -6.37
CA ASP A 31 10.92 2.01 -7.12
C ASP A 31 10.15 3.04 -6.27
N ALA A 32 9.14 2.59 -5.50
CA ALA A 32 8.38 3.47 -4.61
C ALA A 32 9.27 4.03 -3.49
N VAL A 33 10.13 3.19 -2.91
CA VAL A 33 11.06 3.61 -1.86
C VAL A 33 12.15 4.54 -2.40
N LYS A 34 12.69 4.27 -3.59
CA LYS A 34 13.72 5.12 -4.22
C LYS A 34 13.16 6.44 -4.74
N ALA A 35 11.93 6.47 -5.22
CA ALA A 35 11.26 7.69 -5.67
C ALA A 35 11.06 8.71 -4.52
N ASP A 36 10.81 8.21 -3.32
CA ASP A 36 10.73 9.01 -2.09
C ASP A 36 12.12 9.50 -1.60
N GLY A 37 13.20 8.97 -2.19
CA GLY A 37 14.57 9.41 -2.02
C GLY A 37 14.98 9.57 -0.56
N ASN A 38 15.19 10.83 -0.16
CA ASN A 38 15.73 11.16 1.16
C ASN A 38 14.74 10.99 2.31
N ALA A 39 13.48 10.66 2.02
CA ALA A 39 12.52 10.30 3.06
C ALA A 39 12.87 8.95 3.72
N TYR A 40 13.51 8.04 2.96
CA TYR A 40 13.90 6.71 3.45
C TYR A 40 15.41 6.51 3.52
N LEU A 41 16.17 7.15 2.63
CA LEU A 41 17.63 7.06 2.60
C LEU A 41 18.25 8.35 3.17
N PRO A 42 19.31 8.26 3.99
CA PRO A 42 19.97 9.45 4.50
C PRO A 42 20.64 10.24 3.37
N TYR A 43 20.55 11.56 3.44
CA TYR A 43 21.30 12.43 2.52
C TYR A 43 22.78 12.42 2.90
N LEU A 44 23.66 12.10 1.94
CA LEU A 44 25.09 11.81 2.21
C LEU A 44 25.84 12.94 2.93
N ASP A 45 25.63 14.19 2.50
CA ASP A 45 26.25 15.36 3.12
C ASP A 45 25.24 16.51 3.13
N PRO A 46 24.50 16.71 4.22
CA PRO A 46 23.48 17.76 4.30
C PRO A 46 24.05 19.18 4.29
N SER A 47 25.35 19.33 4.58
CA SER A 47 26.01 20.63 4.67
C SER A 47 26.43 21.17 3.31
N ASP A 48 26.77 20.27 2.37
CA ASP A 48 27.18 20.61 1.02
C ASP A 48 25.96 20.71 0.06
N LYS A 49 25.67 21.93 -0.42
CA LYS A 49 24.58 22.19 -1.39
C LYS A 49 25.05 22.20 -2.85
N SER A 50 26.30 21.83 -3.11
CA SER A 50 26.87 21.82 -4.45
C SER A 50 26.14 20.86 -5.40
N SER A 51 26.18 21.19 -6.69
CA SER A 51 25.64 20.30 -7.75
C SER A 51 26.33 18.93 -7.75
N ARG A 52 27.61 18.88 -7.34
CA ARG A 52 28.36 17.63 -7.19
C ARG A 52 27.77 16.73 -6.12
N ASN A 53 27.43 17.28 -4.95
CA ASN A 53 26.83 16.50 -3.87
C ASN A 53 25.44 15.98 -4.23
N LYS A 54 24.63 16.78 -4.94
CA LYS A 54 23.33 16.34 -5.46
C LYS A 54 23.45 15.10 -6.37
N LYS A 55 24.34 15.16 -7.38
CA LYS A 55 24.62 14.02 -8.27
C LYS A 55 25.11 12.79 -7.52
N ARG A 56 25.95 12.99 -6.50
CA ARG A 56 26.45 11.90 -5.65
C ARG A 56 25.31 11.24 -4.87
N ASN A 57 24.39 12.04 -4.35
CA ASN A 57 23.22 11.55 -3.62
C ASN A 57 22.24 10.80 -4.54
N GLU A 58 21.98 11.31 -5.74
CA GLU A 58 21.18 10.63 -6.76
C GLU A 58 21.77 9.26 -7.09
N ALA A 59 23.08 9.22 -7.36
CA ALA A 59 23.79 7.99 -7.68
C ALA A 59 23.91 7.03 -6.47
N TYR A 60 23.75 7.52 -5.25
CA TYR A 60 23.63 6.71 -4.04
C TYR A 60 22.25 6.05 -3.93
N ILE A 61 21.17 6.82 -4.14
CA ILE A 61 19.79 6.30 -4.13
C ILE A 61 19.60 5.24 -5.22
N GLU A 62 20.11 5.51 -6.43
CA GLU A 62 20.00 4.58 -7.57
C GLU A 62 20.65 3.23 -7.26
N ARG A 63 21.84 3.25 -6.64
CA ARG A 63 22.62 2.04 -6.30
C ARG A 63 22.21 1.39 -4.99
N ALA A 64 21.33 2.00 -4.20
CA ALA A 64 20.85 1.41 -2.96
C ALA A 64 20.17 0.05 -3.24
N VAL A 65 20.57 -0.97 -2.49
CA VAL A 65 19.96 -2.30 -2.57
C VAL A 65 18.71 -2.32 -1.71
N PHE A 66 17.59 -2.72 -2.30
CA PHE A 66 16.32 -2.88 -1.59
C PHE A 66 15.91 -4.35 -1.61
N TYR A 67 15.62 -4.89 -0.43
CA TYR A 67 15.14 -6.27 -0.29
C TYR A 67 13.61 -6.27 -0.16
N ALA A 68 12.92 -6.67 -1.23
CA ALA A 68 11.46 -6.68 -1.31
C ALA A 68 10.80 -7.85 -0.54
N VAL A 69 11.28 -8.15 0.67
CA VAL A 69 10.78 -9.26 1.50
C VAL A 69 9.30 -9.07 1.83
N THR A 70 8.91 -7.88 2.28
CA THR A 70 7.55 -7.60 2.73
C THR A 70 6.52 -7.74 1.60
N GLY A 71 6.83 -7.24 0.40
CA GLY A 71 5.98 -7.42 -0.78
C GLY A 71 5.80 -8.88 -1.15
N ASN A 72 6.88 -9.66 -1.14
CA ASN A 72 6.82 -11.10 -1.40
C ASN A 72 6.03 -11.86 -0.32
N THR A 73 6.21 -11.52 0.95
CA THR A 73 5.44 -12.12 2.06
C THR A 73 3.95 -11.83 1.91
N LYS A 74 3.56 -10.59 1.54
CA LYS A 74 2.16 -10.24 1.29
C LYS A 74 1.55 -11.11 0.19
N ILE A 75 2.24 -11.26 -0.95
CA ILE A 75 1.79 -12.11 -2.05
C ILE A 75 1.65 -13.57 -1.59
N GLY A 76 2.62 -14.07 -0.81
CA GLY A 76 2.57 -15.42 -0.24
C GLY A 76 1.38 -15.64 0.70
N LEU A 77 1.12 -14.69 1.61
CA LEU A 77 -0.03 -14.75 2.52
C LEU A 77 -1.37 -14.68 1.76
N MET A 78 -1.45 -13.87 0.71
CA MET A 78 -2.63 -13.84 -0.17
C MET A 78 -2.87 -15.20 -0.83
N GLY A 79 -1.82 -15.82 -1.38
CA GLY A 79 -1.89 -17.15 -1.98
C GLY A 79 -2.28 -18.24 -0.97
N LEU A 80 -1.83 -18.12 0.29
CA LEU A 80 -2.20 -19.05 1.36
C LEU A 80 -3.66 -18.87 1.80
N ALA A 81 -4.10 -17.62 1.98
CA ALA A 81 -5.46 -17.31 2.45
C ALA A 81 -6.54 -17.75 1.44
N PHE A 82 -6.27 -17.58 0.15
CA PHE A 82 -7.19 -17.95 -0.93
C PHE A 82 -6.78 -19.24 -1.65
N ARG A 83 -5.97 -20.09 -1.02
CA ARG A 83 -5.55 -21.38 -1.60
C ARG A 83 -6.72 -22.30 -1.88
N LYS A 84 -7.74 -22.25 -1.04
CA LYS A 84 -9.00 -22.96 -1.20
C LYS A 84 -10.07 -21.92 -1.51
N ASP A 85 -10.89 -22.21 -2.52
CA ASP A 85 -12.01 -21.34 -2.85
C ASP A 85 -12.92 -21.16 -1.62
N PRO A 86 -13.15 -19.91 -1.19
CA PRO A 86 -14.03 -19.64 -0.06
C PRO A 86 -15.47 -19.99 -0.40
N THR A 87 -16.17 -20.60 0.56
CA THR A 87 -17.59 -20.95 0.40
C THR A 87 -18.48 -19.77 0.77
N LEU A 88 -19.31 -19.31 -0.16
CA LEU A 88 -20.34 -18.30 0.12
C LEU A 88 -21.68 -18.98 0.40
N THR A 89 -22.16 -18.88 1.65
CA THR A 89 -23.53 -19.22 2.00
C THR A 89 -24.33 -17.93 2.11
N ALA A 90 -25.21 -17.67 1.14
CA ALA A 90 -26.00 -16.46 1.08
C ALA A 90 -27.48 -16.78 0.80
N PRO A 91 -28.43 -15.99 1.33
CA PRO A 91 -29.83 -16.03 0.92
C PRO A 91 -29.98 -15.77 -0.58
N GLU A 92 -31.02 -16.33 -1.21
CA GLU A 92 -31.24 -16.25 -2.67
C GLU A 92 -31.25 -14.81 -3.22
N LYS A 93 -31.72 -13.85 -2.42
CA LYS A 93 -31.71 -12.42 -2.75
C LYS A 93 -30.30 -11.81 -2.88
N LEU A 94 -29.28 -12.45 -2.31
CA LEU A 94 -27.89 -12.01 -2.31
C LEU A 94 -26.99 -12.84 -3.23
N THR A 95 -27.55 -13.77 -4.01
CA THR A 95 -26.77 -14.60 -4.94
C THR A 95 -26.02 -13.75 -5.99
N TYR A 96 -26.56 -12.58 -6.35
CA TYR A 96 -25.92 -11.66 -7.30
C TYR A 96 -24.55 -11.17 -6.83
N VAL A 97 -24.31 -11.12 -5.52
CA VAL A 97 -23.05 -10.67 -4.89
C VAL A 97 -21.88 -11.58 -5.27
N GLN A 98 -22.15 -12.81 -5.71
CA GLN A 98 -21.13 -13.71 -6.28
C GLN A 98 -20.47 -13.14 -7.54
N ASN A 99 -21.24 -12.43 -8.36
CA ASN A 99 -20.77 -11.94 -9.67
C ASN A 99 -20.62 -10.42 -9.71
N ASN A 100 -21.37 -9.69 -8.87
CA ASN A 100 -21.38 -8.24 -8.87
C ASN A 100 -21.71 -7.68 -7.47
N ALA A 101 -20.68 -7.60 -6.62
CA ALA A 101 -20.76 -7.07 -5.26
C ALA A 101 -20.73 -5.54 -5.20
N ASP A 102 -20.06 -4.88 -6.16
CA ASP A 102 -19.80 -3.43 -6.15
C ASP A 102 -20.63 -2.63 -7.18
N GLY A 103 -21.43 -3.31 -8.00
CA GLY A 103 -22.20 -2.71 -9.09
C GLY A 103 -21.41 -2.57 -10.41
N ALA A 104 -20.10 -2.84 -10.41
CA ALA A 104 -19.21 -2.75 -11.56
C ALA A 104 -18.75 -4.12 -12.11
N GLY A 105 -19.23 -5.21 -11.52
CA GLY A 105 -18.91 -6.59 -11.93
C GLY A 105 -17.79 -7.24 -11.11
N THR A 106 -17.39 -6.64 -9.98
CA THR A 106 -16.43 -7.26 -9.06
C THR A 106 -17.17 -8.28 -8.20
N SER A 107 -16.75 -9.54 -8.23
CA SER A 107 -17.27 -10.57 -7.33
C SER A 107 -16.94 -10.26 -5.86
N ILE A 108 -17.74 -10.79 -4.93
CA ILE A 108 -17.41 -10.73 -3.50
C ILE A 108 -16.05 -11.35 -3.17
N TYR A 109 -15.60 -12.31 -3.97
CA TYR A 109 -14.31 -12.95 -3.84
C TYR A 109 -13.17 -11.99 -4.19
N GLN A 110 -13.27 -11.28 -5.31
CA GLN A 110 -12.31 -10.24 -5.70
C GLN A 110 -12.32 -9.09 -4.68
N GLN A 111 -13.49 -8.70 -4.19
CA GLN A 111 -13.60 -7.68 -3.15
C GLN A 111 -12.89 -8.14 -1.85
N ALA A 112 -13.09 -9.39 -1.43
CA ALA A 112 -12.42 -9.94 -0.26
C ALA A 112 -10.90 -9.99 -0.42
N GLN A 113 -10.40 -10.32 -1.63
CA GLN A 113 -8.97 -10.29 -1.93
C GLN A 113 -8.39 -8.87 -1.80
N GLN A 114 -9.05 -7.86 -2.38
CA GLN A 114 -8.62 -6.47 -2.28
C GLN A 114 -8.59 -5.96 -0.83
N VAL A 115 -9.62 -6.30 -0.06
CA VAL A 115 -9.68 -5.93 1.37
C VAL A 115 -8.55 -6.59 2.15
N LEU A 116 -8.31 -7.88 1.94
CA LEU A 116 -7.20 -8.57 2.62
C LEU A 116 -5.84 -7.96 2.24
N GLU A 117 -5.65 -7.66 0.95
CA GLU A 117 -4.45 -6.99 0.45
C GLU A 117 -4.21 -5.63 1.13
N ASN A 118 -5.26 -4.82 1.32
CA ASN A 118 -5.16 -3.53 2.00
C ASN A 118 -4.85 -3.67 3.49
N VAL A 119 -5.51 -4.61 4.17
CA VAL A 119 -5.27 -4.89 5.60
C VAL A 119 -3.82 -5.36 5.82
N LEU A 120 -3.31 -6.25 4.97
CA LEU A 120 -1.90 -6.68 5.01
C LEU A 120 -0.94 -5.55 4.63
N GLY A 121 -1.38 -4.62 3.79
CA GLY A 121 -0.62 -3.45 3.30
C GLY A 121 -0.56 -2.27 4.27
N GLY A 122 -1.08 -2.42 5.49
CA GLY A 122 -0.90 -1.44 6.56
C GLY A 122 -2.12 -0.60 6.90
N GLY A 123 -3.30 -0.82 6.33
CA GLY A 123 -4.53 -0.24 6.88
C GLY A 123 -5.68 -0.03 5.89
N PRO A 124 -6.87 0.34 6.41
CA PRO A 124 -8.06 0.67 5.62
C PRO A 124 -7.95 1.97 4.83
#